data_AF-A0A2M6K8U9-F1
#
_entry.id   AF-A0A2M6K8U9-F1
#
_cell.length_a   1.000
_cell.length_b   1.000
_cell.length_c   1.000
_cell.angle_alpha   90.00
_cell.angle_beta   90.00
_cell.angle_gamma   90.00
#
_symmetry.space_group_name_H-M   'P 1'
#
loop_
_entity.id
_entity.type
_entity.pdbx_description
1 polymer ?
#
loop_
_entity_poly.entity_id
_entity_poly.type
_entity_poly.pdbx_seq_one_letter_code
_entity_poly.pdbx_strand_id
1 'polypeptide(L)'
;MKNNELLQPSEKIKSSKEKRPVSKASLSQEKINELFTERNQRLNEIKSFVCLNFYHHLEEKIQREERSFLEILNYETGKNEVLKKYSFVLNPQYFEQKFFKTTY
;
A
#
# COMPACT_ATOMS: atom_id res chain seq x y z
N MET A 1 9.76 52.95 10.65
CA MET A 1 9.68 51.82 11.59
C MET A 1 8.93 50.70 10.89
N LYS A 2 9.54 49.54 10.68
CA LYS A 2 8.93 48.40 9.96
C LYS A 2 8.26 47.48 10.97
N ASN A 3 6.98 47.20 10.78
CA ASN A 3 6.18 46.33 11.63
C ASN A 3 6.66 44.89 11.46
N ASN A 4 7.25 44.31 12.50
CA ASN A 4 7.49 42.87 12.58
C ASN A 4 6.17 42.19 12.94
N GLU A 5 5.43 41.72 11.94
CA GLU A 5 4.31 40.81 12.14
C GLU A 5 4.87 39.44 12.55
N LEU A 6 5.05 39.25 13.87
CA LEU A 6 5.31 37.93 14.43
C LEU A 6 4.05 37.06 14.22
N LEU A 7 4.18 36.05 13.36
CA LEU A 7 3.19 34.98 13.21
C LEU A 7 3.00 34.28 14.57
N GLN A 8 1.80 34.38 15.14
CA GLN A 8 1.44 33.62 16.32
C GLN A 8 1.30 32.13 15.98
N PRO A 9 1.71 31.19 16.86
CA PRO A 9 1.49 29.78 16.63
C PRO A 9 0.00 29.48 16.57
N SER A 10 -0.47 28.89 15.47
CA SER A 10 -1.84 28.43 15.32
C SER A 10 -2.22 27.52 16.49
N GLU A 11 -3.28 27.87 17.21
CA GLU A 11 -3.84 27.07 18.28
C GLU A 11 -4.01 25.61 17.81
N LYS A 12 -3.56 24.67 18.64
CA LYS A 12 -3.64 23.24 18.35
C LYS A 12 -5.11 22.87 18.14
N ILE A 13 -5.51 22.72 16.88
CA ILE A 13 -6.78 22.11 16.51
C ILE A 13 -6.78 20.72 17.15
N LYS A 14 -7.58 20.54 18.20
CA LYS A 14 -7.86 19.22 18.79
C LYS A 14 -8.64 18.45 17.74
N SER A 15 -7.94 17.81 16.81
CA SER A 15 -8.55 16.84 15.92
C SER A 15 -9.15 15.76 16.82
N SER A 16 -10.47 15.71 16.92
CA SER A 16 -11.16 14.58 17.49
C SER A 16 -10.82 13.37 16.62
N LYS A 17 -9.76 12.65 16.99
CA LYS A 17 -9.49 11.32 16.46
C LYS A 17 -10.58 10.43 17.03
N GLU A 18 -11.73 10.40 16.37
CA GLU A 18 -12.64 9.26 16.46
C GLU A 18 -11.80 8.04 16.09
N LYS A 19 -11.37 7.30 17.11
CA LYS A 19 -10.74 6.00 16.92
C LYS A 19 -11.84 5.11 16.35
N ARG A 20 -11.94 5.05 15.02
CA ARG A 20 -12.71 4.01 14.35
C ARG A 20 -12.25 2.68 14.94
N PRO A 21 -13.16 1.81 15.40
CA PRO A 21 -12.76 0.50 15.89
C PRO A 21 -12.05 -0.20 14.75
N VAL A 22 -10.74 -0.42 14.91
CA VAL A 22 -9.97 -1.27 14.00
C VAL A 22 -10.51 -2.67 14.24
N SER A 23 -11.47 -3.09 13.42
CA SER A 23 -11.94 -4.46 13.45
C SER A 23 -10.74 -5.33 13.12
N LYS A 24 -10.35 -6.20 14.06
CA LYS A 24 -9.26 -7.17 13.90
C LYS A 24 -9.64 -8.31 12.95
N ALA A 25 -10.51 -8.05 11.98
CA ALA A 25 -10.74 -8.98 10.90
C ALA A 25 -9.50 -8.88 10.01
N SER A 26 -8.58 -9.84 10.14
CA SER A 26 -7.46 -9.97 9.22
C SER A 26 -8.05 -10.04 7.81
N LEU A 27 -7.75 -9.04 6.98
CA LEU A 27 -8.02 -9.12 5.55
C LEU A 27 -7.24 -10.33 5.03
N SER A 28 -7.96 -11.41 4.72
CA SER A 28 -7.43 -12.58 4.03
C SER A 28 -7.72 -12.43 2.54
N GLN A 29 -6.86 -12.97 1.70
CA GLN A 29 -7.08 -13.05 0.26
C GLN A 29 -8.42 -13.73 -0.08
N GLU A 30 -8.81 -14.74 0.70
CA GLU A 30 -10.11 -15.41 0.55
C GLU A 30 -11.28 -14.45 0.69
N LYS A 31 -11.19 -13.53 1.67
CA LYS A 31 -12.25 -12.56 1.94
C LYS A 31 -12.36 -11.48 0.87
N ILE A 32 -11.23 -11.12 0.26
CA ILE A 32 -11.22 -10.26 -0.93
C ILE A 32 -11.96 -10.98 -2.06
N ASN A 33 -11.58 -12.22 -2.36
CA ASN A 33 -12.21 -13.00 -3.43
C ASN A 33 -13.72 -13.18 -3.22
N GLU A 34 -14.17 -13.47 -1.99
CA GLU A 34 -15.59 -13.56 -1.65
C GLU A 34 -16.35 -12.25 -1.95
N LEU A 35 -15.82 -11.11 -1.49
CA LEU A 35 -16.43 -9.79 -1.71
C LEU A 35 -16.52 -9.45 -3.20
N PHE A 36 -15.47 -9.73 -3.97
CA PHE A 36 -15.45 -9.44 -5.40
C PHE A 36 -16.35 -10.41 -6.19
N THR A 37 -16.48 -11.66 -5.73
CA THR A 37 -17.44 -12.63 -6.29
C THR A 37 -18.88 -12.16 -6.08
N GLU A 38 -19.23 -11.73 -4.85
CA GLU A 38 -20.56 -11.20 -4.55
C GLU A 38 -20.86 -9.93 -5.37
N ARG A 39 -19.88 -9.04 -5.52
CA ARG A 39 -20.05 -7.84 -6.35
C ARG A 39 -20.28 -8.17 -7.82
N ASN A 40 -19.59 -9.17 -8.37
CA ASN A 40 -19.82 -9.62 -9.74
C ASN A 40 -21.20 -10.27 -9.91
N GLN A 41 -21.68 -11.02 -8.90
CA GLN A 41 -23.04 -11.56 -8.91
C GLN A 41 -24.09 -10.43 -8.95
N ARG A 42 -23.95 -9.42 -8.08
CA ARG A 42 -24.83 -8.24 -8.09
C ARG A 42 -24.75 -7.45 -9.41
N LEU A 43 -23.58 -7.36 -10.02
CA LEU A 43 -23.42 -6.73 -11.34
C LEU A 43 -24.19 -7.51 -12.42
N ASN A 44 -24.16 -8.84 -12.38
CA ASN A 44 -24.93 -9.68 -13.30
C ASN A 44 -26.45 -9.50 -13.13
N GLU A 45 -26.93 -9.33 -11.90
CA GLU A 45 -28.36 -9.07 -11.62
C GLU A 45 -28.86 -7.77 -12.26
N ILE A 46 -28.01 -6.74 -12.27
CA ILE A 46 -28.39 -5.43 -12.84
C ILE A 46 -28.15 -5.33 -14.36
N LYS A 47 -27.57 -6.36 -14.99
CA LYS A 47 -27.14 -6.34 -16.40
C LYS A 47 -28.25 -5.95 -17.38
N SER A 48 -29.48 -6.40 -17.13
CA SER A 48 -30.65 -6.08 -17.96
C SER A 48 -31.19 -4.66 -17.75
N PHE A 49 -30.82 -4.00 -16.66
CA PHE A 49 -31.32 -2.67 -16.28
C PHE A 49 -30.38 -1.53 -16.66
N VAL A 50 -29.14 -1.85 -17.06
CA VAL A 50 -28.11 -0.86 -17.38
C VAL A 50 -27.68 -0.97 -18.84
N CYS A 51 -27.17 0.12 -19.41
CA CYS A 51 -26.61 0.07 -20.75
C CYS A 51 -25.30 -0.74 -20.77
N LEU A 52 -25.01 -1.38 -21.91
CA LEU A 52 -23.84 -2.24 -22.08
C LEU A 52 -22.52 -1.52 -21.75
N ASN A 53 -22.41 -0.25 -22.15
CA ASN A 53 -21.21 0.56 -21.88
C ASN A 53 -20.99 0.76 -20.37
N PHE A 54 -22.06 1.05 -19.63
CA PHE A 54 -21.98 1.23 -18.18
C PHE A 54 -21.67 -0.08 -17.46
N TYR A 55 -22.25 -1.19 -17.92
CA TYR A 55 -21.95 -2.52 -17.42
C TYR A 55 -20.46 -2.84 -17.54
N HIS A 56 -19.86 -2.68 -18.72
CA HIS A 56 -18.43 -2.94 -18.93
C HIS A 56 -17.56 -2.00 -18.11
N HIS A 57 -17.94 -0.73 -18.00
CA HIS A 57 -17.20 0.21 -17.17
C HIS A 57 -17.18 -0.20 -15.69
N LEU A 58 -18.29 -0.72 -15.17
CA LEU A 58 -18.35 -1.27 -13.82
C LEU A 58 -17.54 -2.55 -13.66
N GLU A 59 -17.60 -3.45 -14.63
CA GLU A 59 -16.81 -4.67 -14.66
C GLU A 59 -15.30 -4.37 -14.60
N GLU A 60 -14.80 -3.49 -15.46
CA GLU A 60 -13.40 -3.05 -15.45
C GLU A 60 -13.01 -2.36 -14.14
N LYS A 61 -13.94 -1.60 -13.54
CA LYS A 61 -13.71 -0.95 -12.24
C LYS A 61 -13.55 -1.99 -11.14
N ILE A 62 -14.45 -2.98 -11.07
CA ILE A 62 -14.41 -4.06 -10.09
C ILE A 62 -13.09 -4.84 -10.21
N GLN A 63 -12.68 -5.19 -11.43
CA GLN A 63 -11.40 -5.88 -11.66
C GLN A 63 -10.18 -5.05 -11.26
N ARG A 64 -10.17 -3.74 -11.54
CA ARG A 64 -9.08 -2.85 -11.10
C ARG A 64 -8.99 -2.73 -9.59
N GLU A 65 -10.13 -2.62 -8.92
CA GLU A 65 -10.20 -2.60 -7.47
C GLU A 65 -9.65 -3.91 -6.90
N GLU A 66 -10.11 -5.07 -7.38
CA GLU A 66 -9.65 -6.40 -6.93
C GLU A 66 -8.13 -6.54 -7.00
N ARG A 67 -7.53 -6.23 -8.15
CA ARG A 67 -6.07 -6.26 -8.34
C ARG A 67 -5.35 -5.34 -7.35
N SER A 68 -5.86 -4.12 -7.16
CA SER A 68 -5.26 -3.15 -6.24
C SER A 68 -5.28 -3.66 -4.79
N PHE A 69 -6.37 -4.31 -4.36
CA PHE A 69 -6.44 -4.88 -3.01
C PHE A 69 -5.50 -6.08 -2.83
N LEU A 70 -5.39 -6.94 -3.84
CA LEU A 70 -4.44 -8.06 -3.81
C LEU A 70 -2.98 -7.58 -3.81
N GLU A 71 -2.65 -6.53 -4.54
CA GLU A 71 -1.33 -5.91 -4.53
C GLU A 71 -0.98 -5.32 -3.16
N ILE A 72 -1.92 -4.63 -2.51
CA ILE A 72 -1.73 -4.09 -1.16
C ILE A 72 -1.49 -5.22 -0.16
N LEU A 73 -2.23 -6.32 -0.28
CA LEU A 73 -2.08 -7.47 0.62
C LEU A 73 -0.73 -8.18 0.42
N ASN A 74 -0.24 -8.25 -0.82
CA ASN A 74 1.03 -8.86 -1.20
C ASN A 74 2.22 -7.87 -1.13
N TYR A 75 2.01 -6.65 -0.63
CA TYR A 75 3.02 -5.59 -0.62
C TYR A 75 4.29 -5.98 0.16
N GLU A 76 4.14 -6.68 1.29
CA GLU A 76 5.29 -7.15 2.07
C GLU A 76 6.11 -8.21 1.32
N THR A 77 5.43 -9.10 0.60
CA THR A 77 6.08 -10.13 -0.23
C THR A 77 6.90 -9.49 -1.34
N GLY A 78 6.32 -8.52 -2.06
CA GLY A 78 7.02 -7.77 -3.12
C GLY A 78 8.18 -6.94 -2.58
N LYS A 79 8.02 -6.29 -1.42
CA LYS A 79 9.12 -5.56 -0.75
C LYS A 79 10.29 -6.48 -0.39
N ASN A 80 10.01 -7.68 0.12
CA ASN A 80 11.04 -8.64 0.50
C ASN A 80 11.78 -9.21 -0.70
N GLU A 81 11.10 -9.44 -1.83
CA GLU A 81 11.75 -9.86 -3.08
C GLU A 81 12.66 -8.77 -3.66
N VAL A 82 12.19 -7.53 -3.66
CA VAL A 82 13.00 -6.36 -4.06
C VAL A 82 14.23 -6.23 -3.15
N LEU A 83 14.04 -6.30 -1.83
CA LEU A 83 15.15 -6.25 -0.88
C LEU A 83 16.14 -7.40 -1.07
N LYS A 84 15.68 -8.63 -1.36
CA LYS A 84 16.59 -9.76 -1.69
C LYS A 84 17.39 -9.52 -2.96
N LYS A 85 16.76 -8.92 -3.98
CA LYS A 85 17.43 -8.60 -5.25
C LYS A 85 18.54 -7.54 -5.07
N TYR A 86 18.33 -6.60 -4.16
CA TYR A 86 19.28 -5.50 -3.89
C TYR A 86 20.13 -5.72 -2.63
N SER A 87 19.88 -6.76 -1.84
CA SER A 87 20.75 -7.17 -0.74
C SER A 87 22.00 -7.80 -1.34
N PHE A 88 22.97 -6.95 -1.65
CA PHE A 88 24.33 -7.37 -1.89
C PHE A 88 24.84 -8.05 -0.61
N VAL A 89 25.06 -9.37 -0.65
CA VAL A 89 25.85 -10.04 0.39
C VAL A 89 27.28 -9.55 0.16
N LEU A 90 27.68 -8.52 0.90
CA LEU A 90 29.04 -8.00 0.87
C LEU A 90 29.98 -9.15 1.27
N ASN A 91 30.75 -9.63 0.30
CA ASN A 91 31.64 -10.76 0.50
C ASN A 91 32.75 -10.31 1.48
N PRO A 92 32.87 -10.90 2.69
CA PRO A 92 33.77 -10.39 3.73
C PRO A 92 35.23 -10.28 3.27
N GLN A 93 35.64 -11.17 2.36
CA GLN A 93 36.98 -11.19 1.75
C GLN A 93 37.34 -9.90 0.99
N TYR A 94 36.36 -9.15 0.49
CA TYR A 94 36.60 -7.87 -0.18
C TYR A 94 36.93 -6.72 0.78
N PHE A 95 36.62 -6.89 2.07
CA PHE A 95 36.84 -5.89 3.12
C PHE A 95 37.98 -6.25 4.07
N GLU A 96 38.66 -7.39 3.85
CA GLU A 96 39.95 -7.65 4.47
C GLU A 96 40.98 -6.69 3.87
N GLN A 97 41.01 -5.46 4.41
CA GLN A 97 42.11 -4.56 4.23
C GLN A 97 43.36 -5.30 4.70
N LYS A 98 44.21 -5.69 3.74
CA LYS A 98 45.58 -6.11 4.04
C LYS A 98 46.27 -4.90 4.65
N PHE A 99 46.21 -4.79 5.97
CA PHE A 99 47.06 -3.88 6.72
C PHE A 99 48.50 -4.30 6.40
N PHE A 100 49.14 -3.57 5.49
CA PHE A 100 50.57 -3.71 5.28
C PHE A 100 51.21 -3.36 6.62
N LYS A 101 51.71 -4.38 7.32
CA LYS A 101 52.57 -4.17 8.49
C LYS A 101 53.80 -3.42 7.98
N THR A 102 53.84 -2.10 8.19
CA THR A 102 55.09 -1.35 8.13
C THR A 102 55.94 -1.80 9.30
N THR A 103 56.78 -2.79 9.06
CA THR A 103 57.99 -3.03 9.85
C THR A 103 58.95 -1.88 9.60
N TYR A 104 59.11 -1.03 10.61
CA TYR A 104 60.30 -0.22 10.86
C TYR A 104 60.68 -0.39 12.32
#